data_AF-A0A178DUT5-F1
#
_entry.id   AF-A0A178DUT5-F1
#
_cell.length_a   1.000
_cell.length_b   1.000
_cell.length_c   1.000
_cell.angle_alpha   90.00
_cell.angle_beta   90.00
_cell.angle_gamma   90.00
#
_symmetry.space_group_name_H-M   'P 1'
#
loop_
_entity.id
_entity.type
_entity.pdbx_description
1 polymer ?
#
loop_
_entity_poly.entity_id
_entity_poly.type
_entity_poly.pdbx_seq_one_letter_code
_entity_poly.pdbx_strand_id
1 'polypeptide(L)'
;MYTPTILVITLTSMLAAAFPTSESAPSYNPATILFTLRELHGLSITLPANNTCIDLSSILGDYDRKIRSLMVVKGTKCAFYTELSCASIGDKLELGSEVGDVIRESLEPSWDLKIRSVYCADL
;
A
#
# COMPACT_ATOMS: atom_id res chain seq x y z
N MET A 1 66.56 39.50 21.98
CA MET A 1 65.79 38.34 22.46
C MET A 1 64.31 38.64 22.25
N TYR A 2 63.67 38.03 21.24
CA TYR A 2 62.22 38.07 21.02
C TYR A 2 61.83 36.76 20.32
N THR A 3 61.07 35.91 21.00
CA THR A 3 60.43 34.71 20.43
C THR A 3 58.97 35.02 20.15
N PRO A 4 58.45 34.82 18.93
CA PRO A 4 57.03 34.90 18.68
C PRO A 4 56.33 33.58 18.99
N THR A 5 55.27 33.72 19.77
CA THR A 5 54.29 32.75 20.24
C THR A 5 53.56 32.07 19.08
N ILE A 6 53.56 30.73 19.04
CA ILE A 6 52.80 29.94 18.06
C ILE A 6 51.38 29.72 18.61
N LEU A 7 50.37 30.22 17.89
CA LEU A 7 48.95 30.02 18.18
C LEU A 7 48.48 28.74 17.50
N VAL A 8 48.12 27.71 18.27
CA VAL A 8 47.54 26.45 17.76
C VAL A 8 46.02 26.52 17.90
N ILE A 9 45.31 26.56 16.78
CA ILE A 9 43.84 26.52 16.74
C ILE A 9 43.42 25.08 16.44
N THR A 10 42.90 24.38 17.43
CA THR A 10 42.33 23.03 17.25
C THR A 10 40.87 23.14 16.80
N LEU A 11 40.60 22.81 15.53
CA LEU A 11 39.23 22.60 15.04
C LEU A 11 38.65 21.32 15.67
N THR A 12 37.72 21.46 16.60
CA THR A 12 36.90 20.34 17.09
C THR A 12 35.66 20.21 16.21
N SER A 13 35.70 19.29 15.24
CA SER A 13 34.52 18.86 14.48
C SER A 13 33.56 18.09 15.38
N MET A 14 32.41 18.69 15.72
CA MET A 14 31.31 17.98 16.36
C MET A 14 30.55 17.17 15.30
N LEU A 15 30.66 15.85 15.36
CA LEU A 15 29.77 14.94 14.65
C LEU A 15 28.39 14.98 15.33
N ALA A 16 27.41 15.62 14.70
CA ALA A 16 26.02 15.49 15.11
C ALA A 16 25.47 14.16 14.57
N ALA A 17 25.31 13.17 15.46
CA ALA A 17 24.51 11.97 15.15
C ALA A 17 23.03 12.37 15.17
N ALA A 18 22.46 12.64 14.00
CA ALA A 18 21.02 12.79 13.84
C ALA A 18 20.37 11.41 14.00
N PHE A 19 19.74 11.17 15.14
CA PHE A 19 18.90 9.99 15.32
C PHE A 19 17.65 10.15 14.44
N PRO A 20 17.31 9.16 13.58
CA PRO A 20 16.05 9.20 12.87
C PRO A 20 14.92 9.16 13.91
N THR A 21 14.11 10.22 13.93
CA THR A 21 12.83 10.20 14.64
C THR A 21 11.98 9.13 13.98
N SER A 22 11.75 8.04 14.72
CA SER A 22 10.75 7.03 14.40
C SER A 22 9.38 7.70 14.42
N GLU A 23 8.97 8.22 13.28
CA GLU A 23 7.59 8.59 13.03
C GLU A 23 6.76 7.32 13.20
N SER A 24 5.97 7.25 14.26
CA SER A 24 5.04 6.16 14.49
C SER A 24 4.09 6.14 13.30
N ALA A 25 4.31 5.18 12.38
CA ALA A 25 3.42 4.96 11.26
C ALA A 25 1.99 4.83 11.78
N PRO A 26 1.00 5.50 11.17
CA PRO A 26 -0.39 5.32 11.55
C PRO A 26 -0.69 3.82 11.53
N SER A 27 -1.43 3.34 12.53
CA SER A 27 -1.89 1.94 12.64
C SER A 27 -2.69 1.58 11.40
N TYR A 28 -1.99 1.10 10.37
CA TYR A 28 -2.55 0.82 9.07
C TYR A 28 -3.15 -0.57 9.14
N ASN A 29 -4.44 -0.66 9.47
CA ASN A 29 -5.18 -1.90 9.35
C ASN A 29 -5.39 -2.18 7.86
N PRO A 30 -4.75 -3.21 7.29
CA PRO A 30 -4.92 -3.53 5.88
C PRO A 30 -6.37 -3.99 5.66
N ALA A 31 -7.04 -3.46 4.64
CA ALA A 31 -8.36 -3.96 4.22
C ALA A 31 -8.25 -5.01 3.14
N THR A 32 -7.33 -4.82 2.19
CA THR A 32 -7.09 -5.81 1.15
C THR A 32 -5.63 -5.85 0.74
N ILE A 33 -5.20 -7.01 0.29
CA ILE A 33 -3.89 -7.24 -0.34
C ILE A 33 -4.15 -7.79 -1.74
N LEU A 34 -3.60 -7.11 -2.73
CA LEU A 34 -3.73 -7.45 -4.15
C LEU A 34 -2.40 -7.98 -4.68
N PHE A 35 -2.44 -9.01 -5.52
CA PHE A 35 -1.25 -9.68 -6.04
C PHE A 35 -1.29 -9.78 -7.56
N THR A 36 -0.13 -9.60 -8.20
CA THR A 36 -0.01 -9.64 -9.66
C THR A 36 0.09 -11.04 -10.27
N LEU A 37 0.36 -12.07 -9.45
CA LEU A 37 0.28 -13.47 -9.85
C LEU A 37 -0.88 -14.17 -9.13
N ARG A 38 -1.15 -15.40 -9.55
CA ARG A 38 -2.09 -16.29 -8.85
C ARG A 38 -1.44 -16.84 -7.58
N GLU A 39 -2.26 -17.49 -6.77
CA GLU A 39 -1.88 -18.16 -5.52
C GLU A 39 -1.21 -17.19 -4.51
N LEU A 40 -1.58 -15.90 -4.55
CA LEU A 40 -1.05 -14.84 -3.69
C LEU A 40 0.47 -14.61 -3.84
N HIS A 41 0.99 -14.81 -5.06
CA HIS A 41 2.40 -14.56 -5.39
C HIS A 41 2.63 -13.27 -6.21
N GLY A 42 3.90 -12.91 -6.38
CA GLY A 42 4.33 -11.80 -7.22
C GLY A 42 4.43 -10.48 -6.47
N LEU A 43 4.30 -9.38 -7.21
CA LEU A 43 4.24 -8.05 -6.60
C LEU A 43 2.90 -7.90 -5.90
N SER A 44 2.92 -7.31 -4.71
CA SER A 44 1.72 -7.06 -3.94
C SER A 44 1.56 -5.60 -3.57
N ILE A 45 0.32 -5.22 -3.30
CA ILE A 45 -0.01 -3.94 -2.70
C ILE A 45 -1.09 -4.13 -1.64
N THR A 46 -0.95 -3.40 -0.54
CA THR A 46 -1.91 -3.35 0.55
C THR A 46 -2.68 -2.04 0.47
N LEU A 47 -4.01 -2.11 0.56
CA LEU A 47 -4.89 -0.95 0.57
C LEU A 47 -5.65 -0.86 1.92
N PRO A 48 -5.95 0.35 2.42
CA PRO A 48 -6.61 0.53 3.70
C PRO A 48 -8.14 0.60 3.54
N ALA A 49 -8.87 0.42 4.64
CA ALA A 49 -10.30 0.73 4.73
C ALA A 49 -10.47 2.20 5.11
N ASN A 50 -10.35 3.11 4.14
CA ASN A 50 -10.44 4.55 4.36
C ASN A 50 -11.66 5.21 3.71
N ASN A 51 -12.66 4.42 3.30
CA ASN A 51 -13.87 4.91 2.63
C ASN A 51 -13.57 5.78 1.40
N THR A 52 -12.48 5.51 0.71
CA THR A 52 -12.06 6.25 -0.49
C THR A 52 -11.88 5.28 -1.65
N CYS A 53 -12.23 5.74 -2.85
CA CYS A 53 -11.92 5.00 -4.07
C CYS A 53 -10.46 5.19 -4.45
N ILE A 54 -9.77 4.10 -4.76
CA ILE A 54 -8.37 4.10 -5.15
C ILE A 54 -8.25 3.53 -6.55
N ASP A 55 -7.71 4.33 -7.47
CA ASP A 55 -7.37 3.90 -8.82
C ASP A 55 -6.01 3.23 -8.83
N LEU A 56 -5.93 1.98 -9.31
CA LEU A 56 -4.71 1.18 -9.29
C LEU A 56 -3.62 1.73 -10.24
N SER A 57 -4.00 2.55 -11.22
CA SER A 57 -3.08 3.28 -12.10
C SER A 57 -2.38 4.45 -11.39
N SER A 58 -2.96 4.97 -10.31
CA SER A 58 -2.40 6.10 -9.54
C SER A 58 -1.36 5.67 -8.51
N ILE A 59 -1.22 4.36 -8.28
CA ILE A 59 -0.35 3.83 -7.26
C ILE A 59 1.04 3.49 -7.81
N LEU A 60 2.08 3.74 -7.01
CA LEU A 60 3.45 3.34 -7.31
C LEU A 60 3.51 1.84 -7.67
N GLY A 61 3.97 1.53 -8.88
CA GLY A 61 4.03 0.15 -9.41
C GLY A 61 3.03 -0.15 -10.51
N ASP A 62 2.04 0.74 -10.74
CA ASP A 62 1.00 0.62 -11.78
C ASP A 62 0.32 -0.75 -11.74
N TYR A 63 -0.64 -0.93 -10.82
CA TYR A 63 -1.32 -2.20 -10.64
C TYR A 63 -2.56 -2.35 -11.54
N ASP A 64 -2.85 -1.35 -12.40
CA ASP A 64 -4.01 -1.36 -13.31
C ASP A 64 -3.96 -2.60 -14.21
N ARG A 65 -5.03 -3.40 -14.19
CA ARG A 65 -5.16 -4.62 -15.01
C ARG A 65 -4.04 -5.65 -14.79
N LYS A 66 -3.38 -5.65 -13.63
CA LYS A 66 -2.33 -6.64 -13.30
C LYS A 66 -2.73 -7.61 -12.20
N ILE A 67 -3.83 -7.37 -11.51
CA ILE A 67 -4.26 -8.18 -10.37
C ILE A 67 -4.82 -9.53 -10.81
N ARG A 68 -4.37 -10.59 -10.15
CA ARG A 68 -4.74 -11.99 -10.47
C ARG A 68 -5.14 -12.82 -9.26
N SER A 69 -4.78 -12.37 -8.06
CA SER A 69 -5.26 -12.93 -6.80
C SER A 69 -5.35 -11.84 -5.73
N LEU A 70 -6.16 -12.07 -4.71
CA LEU A 70 -6.40 -11.09 -3.65
C LEU A 70 -6.82 -11.74 -2.33
N MET A 71 -6.72 -10.95 -1.26
CA MET A 71 -7.19 -11.27 0.08
C MET A 71 -7.85 -10.03 0.67
N VAL A 72 -9.10 -10.15 1.12
CA VAL A 72 -9.78 -9.12 1.94
C VAL A 72 -9.67 -9.53 3.39
N VAL A 73 -9.18 -8.62 4.23
CA VAL A 73 -8.94 -8.87 5.65
C VAL A 73 -10.26 -8.84 6.42
N LYS A 74 -10.39 -9.71 7.42
CA LYS A 74 -11.54 -9.76 8.33
C LYS A 74 -11.89 -8.39 8.91
N GLY A 75 -13.18 -8.14 9.11
CA GLY A 75 -13.69 -6.86 9.61
C GLY A 75 -13.70 -5.75 8.57
N THR A 76 -13.43 -6.07 7.29
CA THR A 76 -13.51 -5.11 6.19
C THR A 76 -14.30 -5.68 5.01
N LYS A 77 -14.82 -4.77 4.19
CA LYS A 77 -15.46 -5.05 2.91
C LYS A 77 -14.84 -4.19 1.84
N CYS A 78 -14.53 -4.82 0.71
CA CYS A 78 -14.02 -4.16 -0.47
C CYS A 78 -14.91 -4.42 -1.69
N ALA A 79 -15.08 -3.39 -2.51
CA ALA A 79 -15.67 -3.46 -3.84
C ALA A 79 -14.57 -3.25 -4.89
N PHE A 80 -14.48 -4.18 -5.83
CA PHE A 80 -13.53 -4.17 -6.94
C PHE A 80 -14.28 -3.84 -8.23
N TYR A 81 -13.70 -2.95 -9.04
CA TYR A 81 -14.33 -2.42 -10.24
C TYR A 81 -13.43 -2.63 -11.46
N THR A 82 -14.05 -2.92 -12.60
CA THR A 82 -13.36 -2.98 -13.90
C THR A 82 -13.14 -1.61 -14.53
N GLU A 83 -13.70 -0.56 -13.93
CA GLU A 83 -13.55 0.83 -14.35
C GLU A 83 -12.78 1.66 -13.31
N LEU A 84 -12.32 2.83 -13.73
CA LEU A 84 -11.66 3.79 -12.85
C LEU A 84 -12.69 4.54 -11.98
N SER A 85 -12.18 5.16 -10.93
CA SER A 85 -12.88 6.01 -9.98
C SER A 85 -14.14 5.36 -9.39
N CYS A 86 -14.12 4.03 -9.25
CA CYS A 86 -15.22 3.23 -8.73
C CYS A 86 -16.54 3.55 -9.43
N ALA A 87 -16.48 3.75 -10.75
CA ALA A 87 -17.62 4.13 -11.55
C ALA A 87 -18.78 3.14 -11.39
N SER A 88 -20.00 3.68 -11.35
CA SER A 88 -21.23 2.89 -11.25
C SER A 88 -21.55 2.09 -12.53
N ILE A 89 -20.78 2.33 -13.59
CA ILE A 89 -20.91 1.65 -14.89
C ILE A 89 -19.83 0.57 -14.93
N GLY A 90 -20.20 -0.65 -15.30
CA GLY A 90 -19.30 -1.79 -15.41
C GLY A 90 -19.53 -2.86 -14.34
N ASP A 91 -18.64 -3.83 -14.29
CA ASP A 91 -18.74 -4.96 -13.36
C ASP A 91 -18.22 -4.55 -11.97
N LYS A 92 -18.91 -5.00 -10.94
CA LYS A 92 -18.56 -4.81 -9.53
C LYS A 92 -18.54 -6.15 -8.80
N LEU A 93 -17.44 -6.44 -8.11
CA LEU A 93 -17.29 -7.59 -7.23
C LEU A 93 -17.15 -7.11 -5.79
N GLU A 94 -18.04 -7.54 -4.91
CA GLU A 94 -17.97 -7.22 -3.49
C GLU A 94 -17.50 -8.44 -2.69
N LEU A 95 -16.49 -8.25 -1.85
CA LEU A 95 -15.94 -9.28 -0.97
C LEU A 95 -15.71 -8.68 0.43
N GLY A 96 -15.96 -9.45 1.48
CA GLY A 96 -15.76 -9.04 2.86
C GLY A 96 -16.41 -10.02 3.83
N SER A 97 -15.97 -9.98 5.09
CA SER A 97 -16.48 -10.83 6.16
C SER A 97 -16.09 -10.25 7.52
N GLU A 98 -17.00 -10.31 8.49
CA GLU A 98 -16.74 -9.88 9.88
C GLU A 98 -15.84 -10.88 10.64
N VAL A 99 -15.87 -12.15 10.26
CA VAL A 99 -15.35 -13.25 11.08
C VAL A 99 -14.04 -13.85 10.57
N GLY A 100 -13.66 -13.60 9.31
CA GLY A 100 -12.47 -14.21 8.71
C GLY A 100 -12.07 -13.56 7.40
N ASP A 101 -10.85 -13.85 6.96
CA ASP A 101 -10.33 -13.29 5.72
C ASP A 101 -10.98 -13.96 4.50
N VAL A 102 -11.23 -13.18 3.45
CA VAL A 102 -11.76 -13.69 2.17
C VAL A 102 -10.61 -13.78 1.18
N ILE A 103 -10.19 -15.01 0.87
CA ILE A 103 -9.07 -15.28 -0.03
C ILE A 103 -9.57 -15.72 -1.40
N ARG A 104 -8.98 -15.13 -2.45
CA ARG A 104 -9.13 -15.55 -3.85
C ARG A 104 -7.75 -15.82 -4.43
N GLU A 105 -7.30 -17.06 -4.30
CA GLU A 105 -6.02 -17.53 -4.87
C GLU A 105 -5.97 -17.39 -6.39
N SER A 106 -7.12 -17.43 -7.07
CA SER A 106 -7.21 -17.05 -8.47
C SER A 106 -8.51 -16.29 -8.70
N LEU A 107 -8.41 -15.19 -9.44
CA LEU A 107 -9.58 -14.53 -9.99
C LEU A 107 -10.17 -15.35 -11.14
N GLU A 108 -11.49 -15.30 -11.27
CA GLU A 108 -12.20 -15.89 -12.41
C GLU A 108 -11.82 -15.16 -13.71
N PRO A 109 -11.98 -15.79 -14.89
CA PRO A 109 -11.66 -15.15 -16.17
C PRO A 109 -12.41 -13.83 -16.43
N SER A 110 -13.56 -13.63 -15.79
CA SER A 110 -14.31 -12.38 -15.83
C SER A 110 -13.58 -11.23 -15.12
N TRP A 111 -12.69 -11.53 -14.17
CA TRP A 111 -12.01 -10.57 -13.28
C TRP A 111 -10.48 -10.55 -13.40
N ASP A 112 -9.85 -11.65 -13.81
CA ASP A 112 -8.38 -11.78 -13.98
C ASP A 112 -7.86 -10.68 -14.92
N LEU A 113 -6.90 -9.88 -14.43
CA LEU A 113 -6.31 -8.75 -15.16
C LEU A 113 -7.31 -7.64 -15.56
N LYS A 114 -8.45 -7.50 -14.86
CA LYS A 114 -9.45 -6.46 -15.18
C LYS A 114 -9.71 -5.45 -14.09
N ILE A 115 -9.29 -5.70 -12.85
CA ILE A 115 -9.50 -4.74 -11.75
C ILE A 115 -8.70 -3.47 -12.01
N ARG A 116 -9.37 -2.32 -11.87
CA ARG A 116 -8.79 -0.99 -12.13
C ARG A 116 -8.94 -0.04 -10.95
N SER A 117 -10.01 -0.17 -10.18
CA SER A 117 -10.20 0.61 -8.95
C SER A 117 -10.82 -0.22 -7.84
N VAL A 118 -10.57 0.21 -6.60
CA VAL A 118 -10.99 -0.49 -5.39
C VAL A 118 -11.52 0.52 -4.38
N TYR A 119 -12.62 0.17 -3.73
CA TYR A 119 -13.15 0.90 -2.58
C TYR A 119 -13.21 -0.06 -1.38
N CYS A 120 -12.67 0.33 -0.24
CA CYS A 120 -12.72 -0.48 0.98
C CYS A 120 -13.23 0.32 2.18
N ALA A 121 -14.00 -0.36 3.03
CA ALA A 121 -14.60 0.15 4.26
C ALA A 121 -14.52 -0.92 5.35
N ASP A 122 -14.55 -0.49 6.61
CA ASP A 122 -14.76 -1.40 7.74
C ASP A 122 -16.20 -1.98 7.70
N LEU A 123 -16.37 -3.18 8.24
CA LEU A 123 -17.66 -3.86 8.43
C LEU A 123 -18.19 -3.68 9.85
#